data_AF-A0A0B8WWG1-F1
#
_entry.id   AF-A0A0B8WWG1-F1
#
_cell.length_a   1.000
_cell.length_b   1.000
_cell.length_c   1.000
_cell.angle_alpha   90.00
_cell.angle_beta   90.00
_cell.angle_gamma   90.00
#
_symmetry.space_group_name_H-M   'P 1'
#
loop_
_entity.id
_entity.type
_entity.pdbx_description
1 polymer ?
#
loop_
_entity_poly.entity_id
_entity_poly.type
_entity_poly.pdbx_seq_one_letter_code
_entity_poly.pdbx_strand_id
1 'polypeptide(L)'
;MSKMEREIAKELCRNRSAKKKDAFRLSVLRSLYPRLFNDSTTIGVLRINLKSYVHPKHDEICIKYEALNAQLNESFTEQSTPTSSERILRNKLHAVSKCEFLPSIWIGRKNVDLFAPTLSGFNRQLESFCGVAIEVDGPIHDLWPKALKDNHKEELLHWMNILTLRVKNADIAADRLKFLNTRYYFRPTDTRAKRRIWLKIYLVTIFLNASDQDIESLFQCNLSSLAKEFRHVSTEKKPCL
;
A
#
# COMPACT_ATOMS: atom_id res chain seq x y z
N MET A 1 9.61 50.92 -7.22
CA MET A 1 10.16 49.59 -7.55
C MET A 1 10.87 49.61 -8.90
N SER A 2 12.19 49.46 -8.86
CA SER A 2 13.06 49.32 -10.02
C SER A 2 12.75 48.03 -10.80
N LYS A 3 13.19 47.94 -12.06
CA LYS A 3 13.03 46.75 -12.91
C LYS A 3 13.66 45.50 -12.26
N MET A 4 14.79 45.69 -11.59
CA MET A 4 15.53 44.64 -10.87
C MET A 4 14.78 44.15 -9.63
N GLU A 5 14.14 45.03 -8.86
CA GLU A 5 13.33 44.63 -7.69
C GLU A 5 12.11 43.80 -8.08
N ARG A 6 11.51 44.07 -9.25
CA ARG A 6 10.39 43.28 -9.78
C ARG A 6 10.82 41.90 -10.29
N GLU A 7 12.02 41.79 -10.86
CA GLU A 7 12.61 40.50 -11.27
C GLU A 7 12.94 39.64 -10.05
N ILE A 8 13.57 40.21 -9.02
CA ILE A 8 13.87 39.52 -7.76
C ILE A 8 12.59 39.06 -7.06
N ALA A 9 11.55 39.89 -7.00
CA ALA A 9 10.27 39.50 -6.42
C ALA A 9 9.56 38.39 -7.20
N LYS A 10 9.62 38.40 -8.54
CA LYS A 10 9.11 37.32 -9.39
C LYS A 10 9.88 36.02 -9.17
N GLU A 11 11.20 36.09 -9.06
CA GLU A 11 12.08 34.94 -8.82
C GLU A 11 11.86 34.35 -7.41
N LEU A 12 11.65 35.18 -6.40
CA LEU A 12 11.30 34.76 -5.04
C LEU A 12 9.89 34.15 -4.95
N CYS A 13 8.93 34.66 -5.72
CA CYS A 13 7.59 34.06 -5.84
C CYS A 13 7.61 32.72 -6.60
N ARG A 14 8.39 32.61 -7.68
CA ARG A 14 8.64 31.35 -8.40
C ARG A 14 9.30 30.30 -7.49
N ASN A 15 10.30 30.71 -6.72
CA ASN A 15 10.98 29.85 -5.75
C ASN A 15 10.08 29.44 -4.56
N ARG A 16 9.14 30.28 -4.12
CA ARG A 16 8.12 29.89 -3.12
C ARG A 16 7.10 28.88 -3.67
N SER A 17 6.75 28.98 -4.96
CA SER A 17 5.88 28.01 -5.66
C SER A 17 6.57 26.65 -5.87
N ALA A 18 7.85 26.65 -6.27
CA ALA A 18 8.68 25.46 -6.38
C ALA A 18 8.88 24.78 -5.01
N LYS A 19 9.19 25.56 -3.95
CA LYS A 19 9.29 25.05 -2.57
C LYS A 19 7.97 24.47 -2.03
N LYS A 20 6.80 24.99 -2.44
CA LYS A 20 5.49 24.41 -2.08
C LYS A 20 5.21 23.09 -2.80
N LYS A 21 5.60 22.95 -4.07
CA LYS A 21 5.48 21.68 -4.83
C LYS A 21 6.42 20.61 -4.28
N ASP A 22 7.65 20.97 -3.93
CA ASP A 22 8.60 20.03 -3.33
C ASP A 22 8.23 19.68 -1.88
N ALA A 23 7.67 20.62 -1.12
CA ALA A 23 7.08 20.32 0.19
C ALA A 23 5.88 19.37 0.08
N PHE A 24 5.03 19.52 -0.95
CA PHE A 24 3.93 18.57 -1.19
C PHE A 24 4.45 17.19 -1.58
N ARG A 25 5.42 17.09 -2.50
CA ARG A 25 6.08 15.84 -2.92
C ARG A 25 6.75 15.10 -1.76
N LEU A 26 7.51 15.83 -0.93
CA LEU A 26 8.11 15.29 0.29
C LEU A 26 7.05 14.98 1.36
N SER A 27 5.94 15.71 1.43
CA SER A 27 4.86 15.40 2.37
C SER A 27 4.07 14.14 1.97
N VAL A 28 3.89 13.90 0.66
CA VAL A 28 3.29 12.67 0.14
C VAL A 28 4.24 11.52 0.48
N LEU A 29 5.51 11.57 0.08
CA LEU A 29 6.49 10.53 0.41
C LEU A 29 6.67 10.32 1.94
N ARG A 30 6.65 11.40 2.76
CA ARG A 30 6.67 11.30 4.23
C ARG A 30 5.39 10.70 4.82
N SER A 31 4.22 10.99 4.25
CA SER A 31 2.94 10.43 4.70
C SER A 31 2.71 8.99 4.21
N LEU A 32 3.34 8.63 3.09
CA LEU A 32 3.38 7.27 2.57
C LEU A 32 4.39 6.44 3.39
N TYR A 33 5.51 7.05 3.84
CA TYR A 33 6.66 6.34 4.38
C TYR A 33 7.32 7.03 5.60
N PRO A 34 6.65 7.15 6.75
CA PRO A 34 7.18 7.89 7.91
C PRO A 34 8.49 7.29 8.46
N ARG A 35 8.70 5.97 8.36
CA ARG A 35 9.92 5.29 8.82
C ARG A 35 11.14 5.49 7.90
N LEU A 36 10.94 5.65 6.58
CA LEU A 36 12.01 5.99 5.62
C LEU A 36 12.52 7.44 5.78
N PHE A 37 11.80 8.28 6.52
CA PHE A 37 12.15 9.68 6.76
C PHE A 37 12.58 9.97 8.21
N ASN A 38 12.71 8.95 9.05
CA ASN A 38 13.26 9.08 10.41
C ASN A 38 14.76 8.79 10.46
N ASP A 39 15.34 8.26 9.38
CA ASP A 39 16.77 8.01 9.24
C ASP A 39 17.39 9.12 8.38
N SER A 40 18.35 9.88 8.94
CA SER A 40 18.96 11.05 8.30
C SER A 40 19.65 10.72 6.96
N THR A 41 19.97 9.45 6.76
CA THR A 41 20.68 8.91 5.61
C THR A 41 19.77 8.78 4.37
N THR A 42 18.52 8.33 4.56
CA THR A 42 17.53 8.13 3.49
C THR A 42 16.93 9.46 2.98
N ILE A 43 16.86 10.48 3.85
CA ILE A 43 16.48 11.85 3.47
C ILE A 43 17.49 12.46 2.49
N GLY A 44 18.78 12.11 2.60
CA GLY A 44 19.84 12.56 1.69
C GLY A 44 19.65 12.02 0.28
N VAL A 45 19.37 10.72 0.14
CA VAL A 45 19.18 10.06 -1.17
C VAL A 45 17.95 10.58 -1.91
N LEU A 46 16.85 10.83 -1.20
CA LEU A 46 15.62 11.40 -1.80
C LEU A 46 15.74 12.89 -2.16
N ARG A 47 16.62 13.65 -1.49
CA ARG A 47 16.86 15.07 -1.82
C ARG A 47 17.70 15.29 -3.08
N ILE A 48 18.54 14.32 -3.45
CA ILE A 48 19.53 14.50 -4.52
C ILE A 48 18.93 14.31 -5.93
N ASN A 49 17.81 13.57 -6.09
CA ASN A 49 17.30 13.16 -7.41
C ASN A 49 15.95 13.78 -7.86
N LEU A 50 15.36 14.72 -7.11
CA LEU A 50 14.03 15.27 -7.43
C LEU A 50 14.03 16.49 -8.37
N LYS A 51 15.21 17.00 -8.78
CA LYS A 51 15.30 18.19 -9.65
C LYS A 51 14.74 17.97 -11.07
N SER A 52 14.73 16.73 -11.56
CA SER A 52 14.17 16.31 -12.87
C SER A 52 12.84 15.57 -12.77
N TYR A 53 12.26 15.43 -11.56
CA TYR A 53 11.07 14.63 -11.33
C TYR A 53 9.80 15.24 -11.94
N VAL A 54 9.26 14.56 -12.94
CA VAL A 54 7.90 14.77 -13.45
C VAL A 54 6.98 13.82 -12.71
N HIS A 55 5.93 14.37 -12.09
CA HIS A 55 4.98 13.53 -11.39
C HIS A 55 4.17 12.77 -12.45
N PRO A 56 4.22 11.42 -12.49
CA PRO A 56 3.36 10.67 -13.40
C PRO A 56 1.92 11.03 -13.08
N LYS A 57 1.10 11.04 -14.14
CA LYS A 57 -0.33 11.21 -13.94
C LYS A 57 -0.84 10.01 -13.15
N HIS A 58 -1.84 10.24 -12.29
CA HIS A 58 -2.46 9.17 -11.52
C HIS A 58 -2.90 8.01 -12.43
N ASP A 59 -3.37 8.32 -13.63
CA ASP A 59 -3.83 7.35 -14.61
C ASP A 59 -2.69 6.46 -15.13
N GLU A 60 -1.48 7.00 -15.32
CA GLU A 60 -0.30 6.22 -15.75
C GLU A 60 0.13 5.22 -14.68
N ILE A 61 0.06 5.62 -13.40
CA ILE A 61 0.30 4.72 -12.26
C ILE A 61 -0.75 3.61 -12.22
N CYS A 62 -2.02 3.94 -12.42
CA CYS A 62 -3.12 2.96 -12.44
C CYS A 62 -2.91 1.95 -13.57
N ILE A 63 -2.66 2.43 -14.79
CA ILE A 63 -2.41 1.58 -15.97
C ILE A 63 -1.23 0.64 -15.73
N LYS A 64 -0.12 1.15 -15.18
CA LYS A 64 1.05 0.31 -14.89
C LYS A 64 0.75 -0.73 -13.80
N TYR A 65 0.01 -0.35 -12.76
CA TYR A 65 -0.44 -1.28 -11.73
C TYR A 65 -1.35 -2.36 -12.32
N GLU A 66 -2.33 -2.01 -13.14
CA GLU A 66 -3.26 -2.97 -13.76
C GLU A 66 -2.52 -3.96 -14.67
N ALA A 67 -1.56 -3.49 -15.45
CA ALA A 67 -0.70 -4.34 -16.28
C ALA A 67 0.12 -5.33 -15.42
N LEU A 68 0.73 -4.87 -14.33
CA LEU A 68 1.44 -5.74 -13.39
C LEU A 68 0.51 -6.72 -12.67
N ASN A 69 -0.68 -6.26 -12.29
CA ASN A 69 -1.68 -7.08 -11.63
C ASN A 69 -2.14 -8.23 -12.53
N ALA A 70 -2.32 -7.98 -13.83
CA ALA A 70 -2.60 -9.02 -14.82
C ALA A 70 -1.46 -10.05 -14.91
N GLN A 71 -0.20 -9.59 -15.00
CA GLN A 71 0.97 -10.47 -15.04
C GLN A 71 1.11 -11.32 -13.77
N LEU A 72 0.88 -10.73 -12.60
CA LEU A 72 0.91 -11.43 -11.32
C LEU A 72 -0.22 -12.46 -11.23
N ASN A 73 -1.42 -12.12 -11.71
CA ASN A 73 -2.54 -13.06 -11.74
C ASN A 73 -2.27 -14.26 -12.65
N GLU A 74 -1.60 -14.05 -13.79
CA GLU A 74 -1.18 -15.12 -14.70
C GLU A 74 -0.07 -15.99 -14.09
N SER A 75 0.90 -15.36 -13.42
CA SER A 75 2.04 -16.06 -12.80
C SER A 75 1.64 -16.83 -11.54
N PHE A 76 0.59 -16.40 -10.85
CA PHE A 76 0.14 -16.95 -9.56
C PHE A 76 -1.37 -17.22 -9.55
N THR A 77 -1.87 -17.93 -10.57
CA THR A 77 -3.30 -18.22 -10.77
C THR A 77 -3.98 -18.82 -9.54
N GLU A 78 -3.30 -19.70 -8.81
CA GLU A 78 -3.83 -20.32 -7.59
C GLU A 78 -4.09 -19.32 -6.46
N GLN A 79 -3.31 -18.23 -6.39
CA GLN A 79 -3.49 -17.18 -5.38
C GLN A 79 -4.51 -16.12 -5.82
N SER A 80 -4.66 -15.91 -7.12
CA SER A 80 -5.55 -14.89 -7.68
C SER A 80 -6.98 -15.36 -7.89
N THR A 81 -7.23 -16.68 -7.79
CA THR A 81 -8.55 -17.27 -7.99
C THR A 81 -9.26 -17.47 -6.66
N PRO A 82 -10.40 -16.78 -6.41
CA PRO A 82 -11.07 -16.88 -5.12
C PRO A 82 -11.60 -18.27 -4.79
N THR A 83 -11.28 -18.76 -3.60
CA THR A 83 -11.80 -20.05 -3.12
C THR A 83 -13.31 -19.98 -2.86
N SER A 84 -13.94 -21.14 -2.68
CA SER A 84 -15.37 -21.20 -2.30
C SER A 84 -15.61 -20.53 -0.94
N SER A 85 -14.72 -20.75 0.02
CA SER A 85 -14.77 -20.12 1.35
C SER A 85 -14.66 -18.61 1.29
N GLU A 86 -13.73 -18.07 0.49
CA GLU A 86 -13.59 -16.62 0.30
C GLU A 86 -14.85 -16.00 -0.31
N ARG A 87 -15.44 -16.65 -1.32
CA ARG A 87 -16.70 -16.22 -1.92
C ARG A 87 -17.85 -16.21 -0.91
N ILE A 88 -17.98 -17.27 -0.11
CA ILE A 88 -19.00 -17.36 0.95
C ILE A 88 -18.79 -16.25 1.99
N LEU A 89 -17.55 -16.07 2.45
CA LEU A 89 -17.19 -15.05 3.43
C LEU A 89 -17.49 -13.65 2.91
N ARG A 90 -17.09 -13.33 1.67
CA ARG A 90 -17.37 -12.05 1.01
C ARG A 90 -18.87 -11.76 0.98
N ASN A 91 -19.69 -12.75 0.60
CA ASN A 91 -21.14 -12.60 0.53
C ASN A 91 -21.74 -12.35 1.92
N LYS A 92 -21.30 -13.09 2.94
CA LYS A 92 -21.72 -12.89 4.34
C LYS A 92 -21.34 -11.49 4.84
N LEU A 93 -20.10 -11.07 4.63
CA LEU A 93 -19.60 -9.76 5.03
C LEU A 93 -20.37 -8.62 4.34
N HIS A 94 -20.62 -8.75 3.04
CA HIS A 94 -21.41 -7.76 2.30
C HIS A 94 -22.85 -7.71 2.81
N ALA A 95 -23.49 -8.86 3.05
CA ALA A 95 -24.88 -8.92 3.52
C ALA A 95 -25.06 -8.15 4.83
N VAL A 96 -24.13 -8.30 5.77
CA VAL A 96 -24.15 -7.68 7.10
C VAL A 96 -23.71 -6.21 7.07
N SER A 97 -22.57 -5.90 6.46
CA SER A 97 -21.95 -4.57 6.57
C SER A 97 -22.34 -3.58 5.47
N LYS A 98 -22.89 -4.08 4.36
CA LYS A 98 -23.07 -3.34 3.09
C LYS A 98 -21.77 -2.73 2.54
N CYS A 99 -20.61 -3.08 3.09
CA CYS A 99 -19.32 -2.60 2.64
C CYS A 99 -18.83 -3.43 1.45
N GLU A 100 -18.06 -2.77 0.58
CA GLU A 100 -17.39 -3.41 -0.53
C GLU A 100 -16.13 -4.14 -0.05
N PHE A 101 -16.08 -5.44 -0.34
CA PHE A 101 -14.90 -6.29 -0.18
C PHE A 101 -14.46 -6.76 -1.56
N LEU A 102 -13.24 -6.37 -1.93
CA LEU A 102 -12.62 -6.67 -3.21
C LEU A 102 -11.80 -7.95 -3.09
N PRO A 103 -12.04 -8.96 -3.95
CA PRO A 103 -11.31 -10.21 -3.89
C PRO A 103 -9.91 -10.08 -4.52
N SER A 104 -8.98 -10.88 -4.00
CA SER A 104 -7.69 -11.20 -4.62
C SER A 104 -6.88 -9.98 -5.07
N ILE A 105 -6.67 -9.02 -4.18
CA ILE A 105 -5.95 -7.78 -4.47
C ILE A 105 -4.44 -7.93 -4.24
N TRP A 106 -3.62 -7.55 -5.21
CA TRP A 106 -2.17 -7.51 -5.05
C TRP A 106 -1.69 -6.25 -4.34
N ILE A 107 -1.05 -6.44 -3.19
CA ILE A 107 -0.39 -5.39 -2.41
C ILE A 107 1.09 -5.77 -2.27
N GLY A 108 1.96 -5.04 -2.94
CA GLY A 108 3.36 -5.42 -3.06
C GLY A 108 3.52 -6.75 -3.81
N ARG A 109 4.20 -7.72 -3.19
CA ARG A 109 4.40 -9.08 -3.73
C ARG A 109 3.39 -10.11 -3.20
N LYS A 110 2.28 -9.64 -2.62
CA LYS A 110 1.34 -10.49 -1.88
C LYS A 110 -0.06 -10.26 -2.41
N ASN A 111 -0.76 -11.35 -2.68
CA ASN A 111 -2.20 -11.31 -2.95
C ASN A 111 -2.96 -11.40 -1.63
N VAL A 112 -3.96 -10.56 -1.42
CA VAL A 112 -4.84 -10.53 -0.24
C VAL A 112 -6.20 -11.07 -0.66
N ASP A 113 -6.74 -12.04 0.10
CA ASP A 113 -7.96 -12.76 -0.28
C ASP A 113 -9.16 -11.81 -0.40
N LEU A 114 -9.38 -10.95 0.60
CA LEU A 114 -10.41 -9.90 0.58
C LEU A 114 -9.86 -8.58 1.12
N PHE A 115 -10.12 -7.49 0.42
CA PHE A 115 -9.69 -6.15 0.83
C PHE A 115 -10.86 -5.16 0.85
N ALA A 116 -11.03 -4.46 1.97
CA ALA A 116 -12.01 -3.39 2.16
C ALA A 116 -11.31 -2.02 2.29
N PRO A 117 -11.13 -1.27 1.19
CA PRO A 117 -10.53 0.08 1.24
C PRO A 117 -11.46 1.11 1.92
N THR A 118 -12.74 0.75 2.06
CA THR A 118 -13.80 1.60 2.60
C THR A 118 -13.86 1.62 4.11
N LEU A 119 -13.09 0.75 4.78
CA LEU A 119 -13.04 0.65 6.23
C LEU A 119 -11.74 1.28 6.74
N SER A 120 -11.85 2.06 7.82
CA SER A 120 -10.72 2.57 8.59
C SER A 120 -11.08 2.50 10.08
N GLY A 121 -10.16 2.84 10.96
CA GLY A 121 -10.44 2.75 12.38
C GLY A 121 -9.23 2.82 13.25
N PHE A 122 -9.40 2.30 14.47
CA PHE A 122 -8.37 2.24 15.49
C PHE A 122 -8.40 0.87 16.16
N ASN A 123 -7.22 0.33 16.49
CA ASN A 123 -7.07 -0.85 17.34
C ASN A 123 -5.80 -0.73 18.19
N ARG A 124 -5.61 -1.65 19.14
CA ARG A 124 -4.44 -1.64 20.03
C ARG A 124 -3.10 -1.88 19.32
N GLN A 125 -3.10 -2.44 18.10
CA GLN A 125 -1.88 -2.84 17.39
C GLN A 125 -1.34 -1.76 16.44
N LEU A 126 -2.23 -1.07 15.73
CA LEU A 126 -1.90 -0.12 14.67
C LEU A 126 -2.10 1.33 15.09
N GLU A 127 -2.66 1.58 16.28
CA GLU A 127 -3.24 2.85 16.72
C GLU A 127 -4.35 3.30 15.78
N SER A 128 -4.05 3.60 14.51
CA SER A 128 -5.00 3.84 13.42
C SER A 128 -4.74 2.94 12.21
N PHE A 129 -5.79 2.49 11.54
CA PHE A 129 -5.70 1.77 10.26
C PHE A 129 -6.54 2.43 9.17
N CYS A 130 -6.07 2.31 7.93
CA CYS A 130 -6.77 2.63 6.71
C CYS A 130 -6.79 1.38 5.83
N GLY A 131 -7.98 0.86 5.56
CA GLY A 131 -8.16 -0.42 4.87
C GLY A 131 -8.14 -1.62 5.83
N VAL A 132 -8.89 -2.65 5.44
CA VAL A 132 -8.91 -3.94 6.14
C VAL A 132 -8.64 -5.04 5.11
N ALA A 133 -7.57 -5.80 5.33
CA ALA A 133 -7.27 -7.04 4.64
C ALA A 133 -7.84 -8.20 5.46
N ILE A 134 -8.48 -9.15 4.80
CA ILE A 134 -8.99 -10.37 5.41
C ILE A 134 -8.37 -11.56 4.70
N GLU A 135 -7.82 -12.47 5.49
CA GLU A 135 -7.17 -13.71 5.07
C GLU A 135 -7.98 -14.91 5.56
N VAL A 136 -8.19 -15.88 4.68
CA VAL A 136 -8.88 -17.12 4.98
C VAL A 136 -7.85 -18.22 5.27
N ASP A 137 -7.74 -18.59 6.54
CA ASP A 137 -6.82 -19.63 6.96
C ASP A 137 -7.42 -21.03 6.74
N GLY A 138 -6.80 -21.76 5.81
CA GLY A 138 -6.97 -23.21 5.64
C GLY A 138 -6.07 -24.05 6.56
N PRO A 139 -6.23 -25.38 6.58
CA PRO A 139 -5.46 -26.29 7.43
C PRO A 139 -3.95 -26.33 7.14
N ILE A 140 -3.52 -25.84 5.98
CA ILE A 140 -2.10 -25.80 5.56
C ILE A 140 -1.35 -24.60 6.19
N HIS A 141 -2.06 -23.62 6.75
CA HIS A 141 -1.47 -22.37 7.27
C HIS A 141 -0.60 -22.59 8.52
N ASP A 142 -0.75 -23.72 9.21
CA ASP A 142 0.03 -24.07 10.40
C ASP A 142 1.42 -24.66 10.07
N LEU A 143 1.77 -24.84 8.78
CA LEU A 143 3.09 -25.32 8.38
C LEU A 143 4.14 -24.19 8.42
N TRP A 144 5.29 -24.44 9.05
CA TRP A 144 6.35 -23.45 9.30
C TRP A 144 6.80 -22.62 8.08
N PRO A 145 6.95 -23.17 6.85
CA PRO A 145 7.28 -22.39 5.66
C PRO A 145 6.19 -21.40 5.23
N LYS A 146 4.92 -21.71 5.53
CA LYS A 146 3.78 -20.83 5.24
C LYS A 146 3.68 -19.72 6.29
N ALA A 147 3.94 -20.02 7.56
CA ALA A 147 4.02 -19.03 8.63
C ALA A 147 5.07 -17.92 8.37
N LEU A 148 6.24 -18.24 7.81
CA LEU A 148 7.25 -17.23 7.43
C LEU A 148 6.76 -16.31 6.29
N LYS A 149 6.12 -16.88 5.27
CA LYS A 149 5.57 -16.10 4.14
C LYS A 149 4.44 -15.16 4.58
N ASP A 150 3.70 -15.59 5.58
CA ASP A 150 2.60 -14.88 6.22
C ASP A 150 3.09 -13.70 7.06
N ASN A 151 4.18 -13.84 7.80
CA ASN A 151 4.79 -12.75 8.57
C ASN A 151 5.21 -11.57 7.67
N HIS A 152 5.91 -11.83 6.56
CA HIS A 152 6.30 -10.75 5.63
C HIS A 152 5.09 -10.04 4.98
N LYS A 153 3.98 -10.76 4.81
CA LYS A 153 2.73 -10.18 4.30
C LYS A 153 2.10 -9.27 5.35
N GLU A 154 2.01 -9.73 6.59
CA GLU A 154 1.50 -8.94 7.70
C GLU A 154 2.34 -7.69 7.97
N GLU A 155 3.66 -7.80 7.92
CA GLU A 155 4.56 -6.66 8.10
C GLU A 155 4.36 -5.59 7.02
N LEU A 156 4.23 -5.99 5.75
CA LEU A 156 3.95 -5.08 4.65
C LEU A 156 2.61 -4.35 4.87
N LEU A 157 1.56 -5.09 5.19
CA LEU A 157 0.23 -4.52 5.42
C LEU A 157 0.23 -3.59 6.65
N HIS A 158 0.90 -4.01 7.74
CA HIS A 158 1.06 -3.20 8.94
C HIS A 158 1.80 -1.90 8.65
N TRP A 159 2.89 -1.94 7.87
CA TRP A 159 3.62 -0.75 7.44
C TRP A 159 2.78 0.21 6.60
N MET A 160 1.80 -0.32 5.85
CA MET A 160 0.82 0.47 5.10
C MET A 160 -0.34 0.98 5.95
N ASN A 161 -0.36 0.67 7.26
CA ASN A 161 -1.47 0.86 8.18
C ASN A 161 -2.75 0.15 7.73
N ILE A 162 -2.64 -1.02 7.08
CA ILE A 162 -3.76 -1.88 6.73
C ILE A 162 -3.94 -2.89 7.86
N LEU A 163 -5.16 -2.98 8.40
CA LEU A 163 -5.48 -3.98 9.41
C LEU A 163 -5.66 -5.35 8.75
N THR A 164 -4.90 -6.35 9.19
CA THR A 164 -5.09 -7.73 8.75
C THR A 164 -5.98 -8.49 9.74
N LEU A 165 -7.01 -9.15 9.24
CA LEU A 165 -7.87 -10.05 10.00
C LEU A 165 -7.78 -11.45 9.41
N ARG A 166 -7.64 -12.45 10.27
CA ARG A 166 -7.61 -13.85 9.86
C ARG A 166 -8.90 -14.56 10.23
N VAL A 167 -9.41 -15.38 9.32
CA VAL A 167 -10.66 -16.13 9.48
C VAL A 167 -10.40 -17.58 9.13
N LYS A 168 -10.61 -18.49 10.09
CA LYS A 168 -10.44 -19.91 9.82
C LYS A 168 -11.57 -20.41 8.92
N ASN A 169 -11.24 -21.28 7.96
CA ASN A 169 -12.23 -21.95 7.12
C ASN A 169 -13.35 -22.63 7.93
N ALA A 170 -13.01 -23.23 9.06
CA ALA A 170 -13.98 -23.87 9.97
C ALA A 170 -14.99 -22.87 10.55
N ASP A 171 -14.58 -21.63 10.82
CA ASP A 171 -15.47 -20.59 11.35
C ASP A 171 -16.43 -20.05 10.29
N ILE A 172 -16.00 -20.00 9.02
CA ILE A 172 -16.87 -19.62 7.88
C ILE A 172 -17.97 -20.67 7.70
N ALA A 173 -17.59 -21.96 7.75
CA ALA A 173 -18.50 -23.09 7.61
C ALA A 173 -19.49 -23.19 8.78
N ALA A 174 -19.04 -22.97 10.01
CA ALA A 174 -19.87 -23.00 11.22
C ALA A 174 -20.66 -21.71 11.48
N ASP A 175 -20.53 -20.70 10.61
CA ASP A 175 -21.12 -19.36 10.75
C ASP A 175 -20.73 -18.61 12.05
N ARG A 176 -19.48 -18.80 12.48
CA ARG A 176 -18.92 -18.24 13.72
C ARG A 176 -17.95 -17.10 13.46
N LEU A 177 -18.39 -16.08 12.72
CA LEU A 177 -17.55 -14.90 12.40
C LEU A 177 -17.36 -13.97 13.62
N LYS A 178 -16.60 -14.44 14.62
CA LYS A 178 -16.42 -13.78 15.94
C LYS A 178 -15.82 -12.38 15.86
N PHE A 179 -15.04 -12.05 14.82
CA PHE A 179 -14.37 -10.75 14.71
C PHE A 179 -15.32 -9.60 14.35
N LEU A 180 -16.53 -9.89 13.85
CA LEU A 180 -17.57 -8.87 13.64
C LEU A 180 -18.10 -8.32 14.97
N ASN A 181 -17.96 -9.07 16.07
CA ASN A 181 -18.51 -8.73 17.37
C ASN A 181 -17.42 -8.21 18.33
N THR A 182 -17.11 -6.92 18.33
CA THR A 182 -16.64 -6.11 19.50
C THR A 182 -15.17 -5.68 19.67
N ARG A 183 -14.18 -6.12 18.88
CA ARG A 183 -12.76 -5.71 19.13
C ARG A 183 -12.21 -4.56 18.28
N TYR A 184 -12.94 -4.11 17.27
CA TYR A 184 -12.46 -3.11 16.32
C TYR A 184 -13.46 -1.96 16.21
N TYR A 185 -12.95 -0.74 16.27
CA TYR A 185 -13.75 0.44 15.97
C TYR A 185 -13.61 0.75 14.48
N PHE A 186 -14.60 0.34 13.69
CA PHE A 186 -14.65 0.63 12.26
C PHE A 186 -15.37 1.95 11.99
N ARG A 187 -14.83 2.72 11.07
CA ARG A 187 -15.44 3.92 10.51
C ARG A 187 -15.33 3.90 8.97
N PRO A 188 -16.30 4.48 8.25
CA PRO A 188 -16.20 4.64 6.81
C PRO A 188 -15.00 5.53 6.44
N THR A 189 -14.32 5.18 5.37
CA THR A 189 -13.25 5.98 4.78
C THR A 189 -13.83 6.97 3.77
N ASP A 190 -13.42 8.24 3.82
CA ASP A 190 -13.82 9.25 2.82
C ASP A 190 -13.16 9.01 1.44
N THR A 191 -13.69 9.65 0.39
CA THR A 191 -13.19 9.49 -0.99
C THR A 191 -11.71 9.84 -1.15
N ARG A 192 -11.19 10.82 -0.41
CA ARG A 192 -9.78 11.25 -0.49
C ARG A 192 -8.86 10.23 0.18
N ALA A 193 -9.27 9.69 1.32
CA ALA A 193 -8.55 8.65 2.02
C ALA A 193 -8.56 7.33 1.22
N LYS A 194 -9.68 6.98 0.59
CA LYS A 194 -9.75 5.87 -0.39
C LYS A 194 -8.75 6.03 -1.55
N ARG A 195 -8.67 7.23 -2.15
CA ARG A 195 -7.69 7.50 -3.21
C ARG A 195 -6.25 7.40 -2.71
N ARG A 196 -5.96 7.88 -1.51
CA ARG A 196 -4.62 7.81 -0.91
C ARG A 196 -4.17 6.38 -0.65
N ILE A 197 -5.05 5.51 -0.14
CA ILE A 197 -4.70 4.10 0.09
C ILE A 197 -4.48 3.34 -1.22
N TRP A 198 -5.30 3.60 -2.25
CA TRP A 198 -5.07 3.00 -3.56
C TRP A 198 -3.76 3.44 -4.18
N LEU A 199 -3.45 4.74 -4.11
CA LEU A 199 -2.16 5.24 -4.58
C LEU A 199 -0.99 4.58 -3.83
N LYS A 200 -1.11 4.37 -2.51
CA LYS A 200 -0.12 3.61 -1.73
C LYS A 200 0.07 2.20 -2.30
N ILE A 201 -1.04 1.47 -2.49
CA ILE A 201 -1.03 0.10 -3.01
C ILE A 201 -0.36 0.06 -4.39
N TYR A 202 -0.77 0.94 -5.31
CA TYR A 202 -0.22 0.97 -6.66
C TYR A 202 1.28 1.20 -6.66
N LEU A 203 1.74 2.22 -5.93
CA LEU A 203 3.16 2.54 -5.85
C LEU A 203 3.96 1.38 -5.26
N VAL A 204 3.54 0.85 -4.10
CA VAL A 204 4.25 -0.24 -3.43
C VAL A 204 4.32 -1.49 -4.34
N THR A 205 3.21 -1.84 -4.99
CA THR A 205 3.18 -2.97 -5.95
C THR A 205 4.10 -2.74 -7.14
N ILE A 206 4.12 -1.52 -7.71
CA ILE A 206 5.03 -1.17 -8.81
C ILE A 206 6.49 -1.26 -8.37
N PHE A 207 6.88 -0.63 -7.26
CA PHE A 207 8.28 -0.61 -6.81
C PHE A 207 8.83 -2.01 -6.48
N LEU A 208 7.97 -2.92 -6.02
CA LEU A 208 8.39 -4.28 -5.64
C LEU A 208 8.42 -5.29 -6.80
N ASN A 209 7.71 -5.04 -7.89
CA ASN A 209 7.54 -6.00 -8.99
C ASN A 209 8.00 -5.49 -10.37
N ALA A 210 7.97 -4.18 -10.62
CA ALA A 210 8.40 -3.61 -11.90
C ALA A 210 9.93 -3.63 -12.02
N SER A 211 10.43 -3.66 -13.26
CA SER A 211 11.85 -3.48 -13.55
C SER A 211 12.32 -2.06 -13.22
N ASP A 212 13.61 -1.86 -12.98
CA ASP A 212 14.15 -0.51 -12.75
C ASP A 212 13.88 0.41 -13.94
N GLN A 213 14.02 -0.11 -15.16
CA GLN A 213 13.71 0.62 -16.39
C GLN A 213 12.25 1.06 -16.47
N ASP A 214 11.31 0.21 -16.06
CA ASP A 214 9.89 0.57 -16.00
C ASP A 214 9.61 1.69 -15.01
N ILE A 215 10.24 1.64 -13.83
CA ILE A 215 10.11 2.67 -12.79
C ILE A 215 10.68 3.99 -13.31
N GLU A 216 11.88 3.96 -13.90
CA GLU A 216 12.52 5.16 -14.45
C GLU A 216 11.71 5.77 -15.59
N SER A 217 11.14 4.94 -16.46
CA SER A 217 10.24 5.37 -17.54
C SER A 217 8.98 6.04 -16.97
N LEU A 218 8.35 5.42 -15.96
CA LEU A 218 7.14 5.93 -15.34
C LEU A 218 7.35 7.27 -14.61
N PHE A 219 8.45 7.41 -13.87
CA PHE A 219 8.72 8.60 -13.05
C PHE A 219 9.64 9.64 -13.72
N GLN A 220 10.18 9.32 -14.89
CA GLN A 220 11.11 10.15 -15.66
C GLN A 220 12.35 10.58 -14.85
N CYS A 221 12.79 9.74 -13.91
CA CYS A 221 14.01 9.95 -13.14
C CYS A 221 14.59 8.62 -12.61
N ASN A 222 15.88 8.63 -12.28
CA ASN A 222 16.54 7.46 -11.71
C ASN A 222 16.08 7.22 -10.26
N LEU A 223 15.31 6.15 -10.07
CA LEU A 223 14.82 5.69 -8.77
C LEU A 223 15.35 4.30 -8.40
N SER A 224 16.39 3.82 -9.08
CA SER A 224 16.94 2.48 -8.88
C SER A 224 17.37 2.23 -7.43
N SER A 225 18.00 3.21 -6.76
CA SER A 225 18.37 3.12 -5.34
C SER A 225 17.15 2.96 -4.42
N LEU A 226 16.07 3.71 -4.70
CA LEU A 226 14.82 3.62 -3.95
C LEU A 226 14.14 2.26 -4.18
N ALA A 227 14.07 1.81 -5.43
CA ALA A 227 13.52 0.50 -5.77
C ALA A 227 14.29 -0.64 -5.09
N LYS A 228 15.63 -0.56 -5.05
CA LYS A 228 16.48 -1.49 -4.30
C LYS A 228 16.18 -1.48 -2.81
N GLU A 229 16.02 -0.31 -2.20
CA GLU A 229 15.66 -0.20 -0.77
C GLU A 229 14.29 -0.85 -0.47
N PHE A 230 13.29 -0.61 -1.32
CA PHE A 230 11.98 -1.26 -1.22
C PHE A 230 12.09 -2.78 -1.30
N ARG A 231 12.84 -3.29 -2.29
CA ARG A 231 13.04 -4.72 -2.47
C ARG A 231 13.83 -5.33 -1.31
N HIS A 232 14.85 -4.64 -0.81
CA HIS A 232 15.69 -5.09 0.30
C HIS A 232 14.92 -5.16 1.63
N VAL A 233 14.13 -4.13 1.96
CA VAL A 233 13.24 -4.15 3.14
C VAL A 233 12.21 -5.27 3.04
N SER A 234 11.77 -5.64 1.83
CA SER A 234 10.85 -6.76 1.63
C SER A 234 11.49 -8.16 1.73
N THR A 235 12.82 -8.25 1.68
CA THR A 235 13.56 -9.53 1.66
C THR A 235 14.39 -9.76 2.92
N GLU A 236 14.83 -8.71 3.59
CA GLU A 236 15.65 -8.79 4.81
C GLU A 236 14.99 -8.05 5.96
N LYS A 237 14.38 -8.80 6.88
CA LYS A 237 14.47 -8.55 8.32
C LYS A 237 14.12 -9.81 9.10
N LYS A 238 15.00 -10.17 10.05
CA LYS A 238 14.72 -11.19 11.06
C LYS A 238 13.46 -10.77 11.83
N PRO A 239 12.57 -11.71 12.19
CA PRO A 239 11.40 -11.40 12.98
C PRO A 239 11.85 -10.64 14.24
N CYS A 240 11.31 -9.43 14.44
CA CYS A 240 11.38 -8.79 15.74
C CYS A 240 10.48 -9.61 16.67
N LEU A 241 11.13 -10.40 17.54
CA LEU A 241 10.52 -11.07 18.68
C LEU A 241 9.96 -10.05 19.68
#